data_AF-A0A919VVC4-F1
#
_entry.id   AF-A0A919VVC4-F1
#
_cell.length_a   1.000
_cell.length_b   1.000
_cell.length_c   1.000
_cell.angle_alpha   90.00
_cell.angle_beta   90.00
_cell.angle_gamma   90.00
#
_symmetry.space_group_name_H-M   'P 1'
#
loop_
_entity.id
_entity.type
_entity.pdbx_description
1 polymer ?
#
loop_
_entity_poly.entity_id
_entity_poly.type
_entity_poly.pdbx_seq_one_letter_code
_entity_poly.pdbx_strand_id
1 'polypeptide(L)'
;MLRRIGQVALGAFLLVAGTTHLTVARHEFQAQVPPWLPLDPGFVVIASGVVEIALGLALFILWALATTHAVRTLRSLRTAA
;
A
#
# COMPACT_ATOMS: atom_id res chain seq x y z
N MET A 1 17.44 -5.88 -6.33
CA MET A 1 16.21 -6.56 -6.81
C MET A 1 15.24 -6.88 -5.67
N LEU A 2 15.70 -7.53 -4.59
CA LEU A 2 14.87 -7.93 -3.44
C LEU A 2 13.99 -6.79 -2.87
N ARG A 3 14.55 -5.59 -2.66
CA ARG A 3 13.80 -4.42 -2.19
C ARG A 3 12.59 -4.08 -3.06
N ARG A 4 12.72 -4.17 -4.39
CA ARG A 4 11.64 -3.83 -5.33
C ARG A 4 10.56 -4.90 -5.34
N ILE A 5 10.95 -6.17 -5.26
CA ILE A 5 10.02 -7.28 -5.12
C ILE A 5 9.22 -7.13 -3.82
N GLY A 6 9.90 -6.85 -2.72
CA GLY A 6 9.25 -6.58 -1.42
C GLY A 6 8.29 -5.39 -1.48
N GLN A 7 8.68 -4.30 -2.14
CA GLN A 7 7.82 -3.12 -2.30
C GLN A 7 6.53 -3.44 -3.10
N VAL A 8 6.65 -4.18 -4.20
CA VAL A 8 5.49 -4.57 -5.03
C VAL A 8 4.60 -5.55 -4.26
N ALA A 9 5.20 -6.56 -3.61
CA ALA A 9 4.47 -7.53 -2.81
C ALA A 9 3.72 -6.89 -1.63
N LEU A 10 4.40 -6.00 -0.89
CA LEU A 10 3.78 -5.25 0.20
C LEU A 10 2.66 -4.33 -0.31
N GLY A 11 2.87 -3.63 -1.44
CA GLY A 11 1.83 -2.80 -2.05
C GLY A 11 0.58 -3.60 -2.42
N ALA A 12 0.75 -4.76 -3.07
CA ALA A 12 -0.35 -5.66 -3.39
C ALA A 12 -1.06 -6.19 -2.14
N PHE A 13 -0.29 -6.60 -1.12
CA PHE A 13 -0.84 -7.07 0.14
C PHE A 13 -1.72 -6.01 0.83
N LEU A 14 -1.24 -4.76 0.91
CA LEU A 14 -1.99 -3.66 1.53
C LEU A 14 -3.28 -3.33 0.77
N LEU A 15 -3.26 -3.38 -0.57
CA LEU A 15 -4.49 -3.18 -1.36
C LEU A 15 -5.53 -4.27 -1.08
N VAL A 16 -5.10 -5.54 -1.01
CA VAL A 16 -5.98 -6.66 -0.69
C VAL A 16 -6.51 -6.54 0.73
N ALA A 17 -5.65 -6.26 1.70
CA ALA A 17 -6.03 -6.07 3.10
C ALA A 17 -7.06 -4.94 3.23
N GLY A 18 -6.74 -3.75 2.74
CA GLY A 18 -7.61 -2.59 2.83
C GLY A 18 -8.94 -2.78 2.10
N THR A 19 -8.95 -3.43 0.94
CA THR A 19 -10.20 -3.79 0.25
C THR A 19 -11.05 -4.75 1.10
N THR A 20 -10.43 -5.74 1.74
CA THR A 20 -11.11 -6.71 2.61
C THR A 20 -11.73 -6.03 3.83
N HIS A 21 -11.06 -5.03 4.44
CA HIS A 21 -11.60 -4.22 5.52
C HIS A 21 -12.89 -3.47 5.13
N LEU A 22 -12.99 -3.04 3.87
CA LEU A 22 -14.11 -2.25 3.36
C LEU A 22 -15.26 -3.10 2.77
N THR A 23 -15.04 -4.40 2.52
CA THR A 23 -15.98 -5.23 1.74
C THR A 23 -16.40 -6.51 2.46
N VAL A 24 -15.53 -7.53 2.47
CA VAL A 24 -15.93 -8.91 2.76
C VAL A 24 -15.83 -9.29 4.24
N ALA A 25 -14.79 -8.85 4.96
CA ALA A 25 -14.52 -9.31 6.33
C ALA A 25 -14.67 -8.21 7.40
N ARG A 26 -15.50 -7.20 7.10
CA ARG A 26 -15.60 -5.99 7.93
C ARG A 26 -16.06 -6.28 9.35
N HIS A 27 -16.99 -7.22 9.53
CA HIS A 27 -17.50 -7.60 10.86
C HIS A 27 -16.45 -8.36 11.68
N GLU A 28 -15.71 -9.26 11.03
CA GLU A 28 -14.62 -10.00 11.64
C GLU A 28 -13.49 -9.09 12.09
N PHE A 29 -13.22 -8.00 11.36
CA PHE A 29 -12.25 -6.99 11.77
C PHE A 29 -12.76 -6.08 12.90
N GLN A 30 -14.06 -5.77 12.95
CA GLN A 30 -14.63 -5.02 14.07
C GLN A 30 -14.48 -5.79 15.39
N ALA A 31 -14.64 -7.12 15.35
CA ALA A 31 -14.44 -7.98 16.51
C ALA A 31 -12.98 -8.01 17.00
N GLN A 32 -12.02 -7.61 16.15
CA GLN A 32 -10.60 -7.50 16.51
C GLN A 32 -10.23 -6.13 17.09
N VAL A 33 -11.14 -5.14 17.02
CA VAL A 33 -10.91 -3.84 17.65
C VAL A 33 -10.99 -4.02 19.17
N PRO A 34 -9.92 -3.69 19.91
CA PRO A 34 -9.89 -3.94 21.33
C PRO A 34 -10.86 -3.01 22.10
N PRO A 35 -11.52 -3.52 23.15
CA PRO A 35 -12.55 -2.77 23.88
C PRO A 35 -12.02 -1.56 24.67
N TRP A 36 -10.70 -1.48 24.90
CA TRP A 36 -10.07 -0.34 25.57
C TRP A 36 -9.85 0.85 24.64
N LEU A 37 -10.03 0.70 23.32
CA LEU A 37 -9.88 1.79 22.36
C LEU A 37 -11.15 2.64 22.36
N PRO A 38 -11.11 3.93 22.74
CA PRO A 38 -12.29 4.77 22.86
C PRO A 38 -12.75 5.33 21.50
N LEU A 39 -12.90 4.45 20.51
CA LEU A 39 -13.35 4.76 19.16
C LEU A 39 -14.40 3.74 18.72
N ASP A 40 -15.30 4.15 17.84
CA ASP A 40 -16.22 3.22 17.19
C ASP A 40 -15.42 2.17 16.39
N PRO A 41 -15.62 0.85 16.63
CA PRO A 41 -14.94 -0.20 15.89
C PRO A 41 -15.16 -0.11 14.37
N GLY A 42 -16.35 0.31 13.95
CA GLY A 42 -16.66 0.50 12.53
C GLY A 42 -15.80 1.58 11.88
N PHE A 43 -15.63 2.71 12.57
CA PHE A 43 -14.73 3.79 12.16
C PHE A 43 -13.29 3.31 12.06
N VAL A 44 -12.78 2.60 13.08
CA VAL A 44 -11.40 2.09 13.10
C VAL A 44 -11.12 1.23 11.88
N VAL A 45 -12.02 0.29 11.56
CA VAL A 45 -11.86 -0.63 10.42
C VAL A 45 -11.96 0.10 9.07
N ILE A 46 -12.86 1.08 8.93
CA ILE A 46 -12.91 1.88 7.69
C ILE A 46 -11.62 2.67 7.52
N ALA A 47 -11.22 3.39 8.57
CA ALA A 47 -10.06 4.26 8.53
C ALA A 47 -8.78 3.47 8.22
N SER A 48 -8.60 2.30 8.83
CA SER A 48 -7.46 1.43 8.52
C SER A 48 -7.49 0.98 7.06
N GLY A 49 -8.64 0.53 6.55
CA GLY A 49 -8.78 0.07 5.17
C GLY A 49 -8.44 1.15 4.14
N VAL A 50 -8.87 2.39 4.38
CA VAL A 50 -8.51 3.54 3.53
C VAL A 50 -7.01 3.83 3.58
N VAL A 51 -6.42 3.80 4.78
CA VAL A 51 -4.97 4.03 4.95
C VAL A 51 -4.15 2.96 4.24
N GLU A 52 -4.52 1.69 4.34
CA GLU A 52 -3.82 0.58 3.68
C GLU A 52 -3.91 0.69 2.16
N ILE A 53 -5.08 1.03 1.61
CA ILE A 53 -5.22 1.28 0.17
C ILE A 53 -4.32 2.44 -0.28
N ALA A 54 -4.34 3.55 0.45
CA ALA A 54 -3.51 4.72 0.14
C ALA A 54 -2.01 4.37 0.17
N LEU A 55 -1.56 3.63 1.19
CA LEU A 55 -0.17 3.16 1.30
C LEU A 55 0.18 2.18 0.17
N GLY A 56 -0.70 1.25 -0.17
CA GLY A 56 -0.50 0.29 -1.27
C GLY A 56 -0.31 1.00 -2.61
N LEU A 57 -1.18 1.98 -2.92
CA LEU A 57 -1.04 2.81 -4.11
C LEU A 57 0.24 3.65 -4.09
N ALA A 58 0.59 4.25 -2.95
CA ALA A 58 1.81 5.03 -2.82
C ALA A 58 3.07 4.19 -3.10
N LEU A 59 3.12 2.93 -2.63
CA LEU A 59 4.24 2.03 -2.93
C LEU A 59 4.38 1.75 -4.42
N PHE A 60 3.28 1.60 -5.17
CA PHE A 60 3.34 1.44 -6.62
C PHE A 60 3.74 2.71 -7.36
N ILE A 61 3.20 3.86 -6.96
CA ILE A 61 3.54 5.16 -7.57
C ILE A 61 5.03 5.45 -7.35
N LEU A 62 5.53 5.32 -6.12
CA LEU A 62 6.94 5.55 -5.81
C LEU A 62 7.87 4.57 -6.54
N TRP A 63 7.44 3.31 -6.69
CA TRP A 63 8.16 2.34 -7.51
C TRP A 63 8.26 2.81 -8.97
N ALA A 64 7.15 3.23 -9.57
CA ALA A 64 7.07 3.70 -10.96
C ALA A 64 7.89 4.99 -11.20
N LEU A 65 7.90 5.92 -10.24
CA LEU A 65 8.72 7.13 -10.31
C LEU A 65 10.22 6.78 -10.26
N ALA A 66 10.61 5.89 -9.35
CA ALA A 66 12.01 5.48 -9.19
C ALA A 66 12.54 4.67 -10.38
N THR A 67 11.72 3.85 -11.03
CA THR A 67 12.09 3.18 -12.30
C THR A 67 12.29 4.18 -13.42
N THR A 68 11.39 5.15 -13.56
CA THR A 68 11.44 6.14 -14.64
C THR A 68 12.70 7.01 -14.58
N HIS A 69 13.08 7.49 -13.39
CA HIS A 69 14.31 8.27 -13.21
C HIS A 69 15.57 7.46 -13.54
N ALA A 70 15.65 6.21 -13.09
CA ALA A 70 16.80 5.35 -13.37
C ALA A 70 16.98 5.08 -14.87
N VAL A 71 15.87 4.83 -15.59
CA VAL A 71 15.90 4.60 -17.04
C VAL A 71 16.32 5.87 -17.80
N ARG A 72 15.82 7.04 -17.38
CA ARG A 72 16.16 8.32 -18.02
C ARG A 72 17.64 8.67 -17.88
N THR A 73 18.22 8.46 -16.69
CA THR A 73 19.65 8.71 -16.44
C THR A 73 20.52 7.80 -17.29
N LEU A 74 20.25 6.49 -17.32
CA LEU A 74 21.03 5.54 -18.12
C LEU A 74 20.96 5.84 -19.62
N ARG A 75 19.78 6.28 -20.13
CA ARG A 75 19.63 6.64 -21.54
C ARG A 75 20.44 7.90 -21.89
N SER A 76 20.52 8.89 -21.00
CA SER A 76 21.30 10.12 -21.22
C SER A 76 22.81 9.89 -21.31
N LEU A 77 23.34 8.95 -20.54
CA LEU A 77 24.78 8.59 -20.56
C LEU A 77 25.16 7.88 -21.86
N ARG A 78 24.24 7.10 -22.43
CA ARG A 78 24.46 6.35 -23.67
C ARG A 78 24.36 7.19 -24.94
N THR A 79 23.71 8.35 -24.88
CA THR A 79 23.65 9.31 -25.99
C THR A 79 24.78 10.33 -25.97
N ALA A 80 25.53 10.42 -24.86
CA ALA A 80 26.64 11.35 -24.67
C ALA A 80 28.03 10.72 -24.92
N ALA A 81 28.07 9.43 -25.27
CA ALA A 81 29.25 8.65 -25.63
C ALA A 81 29.13 8.19 -27.09
#